data_AF-Q86LE5-F1
#
_entry.id   AF-Q86LE5-F1
#
_cell.length_a   1.000
_cell.length_b   1.000
_cell.length_c   1.000
_cell.angle_alpha   90.00
_cell.angle_beta   90.00
_cell.angle_gamma   90.00
#
_symmetry.space_group_name_H-M   'P 1'
#
loop_
_entity.id
_entity.type
_entity.pdbx_description
1 polymer ?
#
loop_
_entity_poly.entity_id
_entity_poly.type
_entity_poly.pdbx_seq_one_letter_code
_entity_poly.pdbx_strand_id
1 'polypeptide(L)'
;MKAIFVSALLVVALVASTSAHHQELCTKGDDALVTELECIRLRISPETNAAFDNAVQQLNCLNRACAYRKMCATNNLEQAMSVYFTNEQIKEIHDAATACDPEAHHEHDH
;
A
#
# COMPACT_ATOMS: atom_id res chain seq x y z
N MET A 1 -31.72 -7.56 -42.82
CA MET A 1 -30.77 -6.43 -42.82
C MET A 1 -31.18 -5.49 -41.69
N LYS A 2 -30.41 -5.18 -40.64
CA LYS A 2 -28.96 -5.17 -40.37
C LYS A 2 -28.76 -5.66 -38.92
N ALA A 3 -27.85 -6.60 -38.69
CA ALA A 3 -27.53 -7.11 -37.37
C ALA A 3 -26.47 -6.20 -36.71
N ILE A 4 -26.78 -5.77 -35.48
CA ILE A 4 -26.02 -5.71 -34.23
C ILE A 4 -24.47 -5.80 -34.32
N PHE A 5 -23.80 -5.20 -33.31
CA PHE A 5 -22.40 -5.35 -32.88
C PHE A 5 -21.48 -4.15 -33.17
N VAL A 6 -21.90 -2.94 -32.79
CA VAL A 6 -20.93 -1.88 -32.43
C VAL A 6 -20.60 -2.09 -30.96
N SER A 7 -19.74 -3.08 -30.70
CA SER A 7 -19.14 -3.31 -29.39
C SER A 7 -18.12 -2.19 -29.17
N ALA A 8 -18.59 -1.06 -28.64
CA ALA A 8 -17.73 0.00 -28.17
C ALA A 8 -17.01 -0.53 -26.93
N LEU A 9 -15.84 -1.13 -27.18
CA LEU A 9 -14.77 -1.35 -26.20
C LEU A 9 -14.39 0.02 -25.64
N LEU A 10 -15.20 0.53 -24.71
CA LEU A 10 -14.83 1.61 -23.81
C LEU A 10 -13.79 0.99 -22.86
N VAL A 11 -12.57 0.84 -23.35
CA VAL A 11 -11.41 0.61 -22.50
C VAL A 11 -11.20 1.94 -21.80
N VAL A 12 -11.93 2.13 -20.70
CA VAL A 12 -11.65 3.17 -19.74
C VAL A 12 -10.25 2.82 -19.22
N ALA A 13 -9.25 3.46 -19.81
CA ALA A 13 -7.93 3.57 -19.23
C ALA A 13 -8.13 4.34 -17.93
N LEU A 14 -8.44 3.59 -16.87
CA LEU A 14 -8.54 4.10 -15.52
C LEU A 14 -7.14 4.60 -15.21
N VAL A 15 -6.97 5.92 -15.28
CA VAL A 15 -5.74 6.61 -14.91
C VAL A 15 -5.52 6.28 -13.44
N ALA A 16 -4.68 5.28 -13.17
CA ALA A 16 -4.16 5.04 -11.85
C ALA A 16 -3.27 6.24 -11.53
N SER A 17 -3.85 7.26 -10.92
CA SER A 17 -3.11 8.34 -10.28
C SER A 17 -2.41 7.73 -9.07
N THR A 18 -1.25 7.14 -9.32
CA THR A 18 -0.43 6.50 -8.30
C THR A 18 0.07 7.59 -7.35
N SER A 19 -0.16 7.42 -6.04
CA SER A 19 0.69 8.06 -5.04
C SER A 19 2.07 7.42 -5.20
N ALA A 20 2.85 7.93 -6.15
CA ALA A 20 4.10 7.30 -6.58
C ALA A 20 5.07 7.02 -5.42
N HIS A 21 4.98 7.80 -4.32
CA HIS A 21 5.87 7.71 -3.17
C HIS A 21 5.56 6.57 -2.18
N HIS A 22 4.34 6.04 -2.09
CA HIS A 22 4.04 4.91 -1.18
C HIS A 22 3.83 3.59 -1.91
N GLN A 23 3.61 3.66 -3.22
CA GLN A 23 3.63 2.47 -4.06
C GLN A 23 5.02 1.82 -4.13
N GLU A 24 6.08 2.51 -3.66
CA GLU A 24 7.42 1.93 -3.59
C GLU A 24 7.47 0.70 -2.68
N LEU A 25 6.75 0.68 -1.55
CA LEU A 25 6.65 -0.52 -0.73
C LEU A 25 6.04 -1.70 -1.51
N CYS A 26 5.15 -1.43 -2.47
CA CYS A 26 4.57 -2.47 -3.32
C CYS A 26 5.56 -3.09 -4.30
N THR A 27 6.65 -2.38 -4.65
CA THR A 27 7.66 -2.84 -5.61
C THR A 27 8.95 -3.33 -4.97
N LYS A 28 9.20 -3.03 -3.68
CA LYS A 28 10.35 -3.55 -2.92
C LYS A 28 10.40 -5.08 -2.93
N GLY A 29 11.60 -5.65 -2.87
CA GLY A 29 11.78 -7.09 -2.67
C GLY A 29 11.27 -7.56 -1.31
N ASP A 30 11.04 -8.86 -1.12
CA ASP A 30 10.39 -9.37 0.10
C ASP A 30 11.18 -9.07 1.38
N ASP A 31 12.50 -9.25 1.38
CA ASP A 31 13.34 -8.96 2.56
C ASP A 31 13.35 -7.45 2.91
N ALA A 32 13.38 -6.59 1.89
CA ALA A 32 13.31 -5.14 2.06
C ALA A 32 11.95 -4.72 2.60
N LEU A 33 10.86 -5.27 2.04
CA LEU A 33 9.50 -5.01 2.51
C LEU A 33 9.29 -5.44 3.95
N VAL A 34 9.76 -6.63 4.34
CA VAL A 34 9.66 -7.12 5.72
C VAL A 34 10.43 -6.19 6.67
N THR A 35 11.64 -5.80 6.29
CA THR A 35 12.49 -4.90 7.10
C THR A 35 11.84 -3.53 7.29
N GLU A 36 11.30 -2.95 6.22
CA GLU A 36 10.66 -1.64 6.27
C GLU A 36 9.33 -1.67 7.02
N LEU A 37 8.53 -2.72 6.85
CA LEU A 37 7.30 -2.92 7.63
C LEU A 37 7.59 -3.12 9.12
N GLU A 38 8.72 -3.71 9.48
CA GLU A 38 9.16 -3.81 10.88
C GLU A 38 9.57 -2.43 11.43
N CYS A 39 10.25 -1.60 10.63
CA CYS A 39 10.51 -0.21 11.01
C CYS A 39 9.19 0.57 11.19
N ILE A 40 8.24 0.44 10.26
CA ILE A 40 6.92 1.09 10.34
C ILE A 40 6.18 0.64 11.60
N ARG A 41 6.19 -0.67 11.91
CA ARG A 41 5.59 -1.22 13.14
C ARG A 41 6.06 -0.51 14.41
N LEU A 42 7.34 -0.14 14.46
CA LEU A 42 7.94 0.53 15.62
C LEU A 42 7.63 2.03 15.69
N ARG A 43 7.16 2.64 14.60
CA ARG A 43 6.91 4.09 14.49
C ARG A 43 5.44 4.47 14.54
N ILE A 44 4.53 3.54 14.28
CA ILE A 44 3.08 3.77 14.37
C ILE A 44 2.56 3.48 15.77
N SER A 45 1.42 4.07 16.11
CA SER A 45 0.74 3.92 17.39
C SER A 45 0.32 2.47 17.67
N PRO A 46 0.09 2.11 18.94
CA PRO A 46 -0.46 0.80 19.30
C PRO A 46 -1.81 0.51 18.63
N GLU A 47 -2.64 1.53 18.42
CA GLU A 47 -3.94 1.40 17.77
C GLU A 47 -3.80 1.04 16.28
N THR A 48 -2.94 1.76 15.55
CA THR A 48 -2.66 1.47 14.13
C THR A 48 -1.97 0.11 13.98
N ASN A 49 -1.10 -0.27 14.92
CA ASN A 49 -0.54 -1.62 14.97
C ASN A 49 -1.62 -2.70 15.12
N ALA A 50 -2.58 -2.50 16.02
CA ALA A 50 -3.69 -3.43 16.21
C ALA A 50 -4.60 -3.50 14.96
N ALA A 51 -4.83 -2.37 14.29
CA ALA A 51 -5.54 -2.35 13.00
C ALA A 51 -4.79 -3.15 11.93
N PHE A 52 -3.46 -3.07 11.89
CA PHE A 52 -2.63 -3.85 10.96
C PHE A 52 -2.73 -5.34 11.25
N ASP A 53 -2.65 -5.75 12.53
CA ASP A 53 -2.77 -7.15 12.92
C ASP A 53 -4.17 -7.70 12.60
N ASN A 54 -5.21 -6.86 12.74
CA ASN A 54 -6.56 -7.20 12.30
C ASN A 54 -6.64 -7.37 10.78
N ALA A 55 -6.04 -6.47 10.00
CA ALA A 55 -5.94 -6.58 8.55
C ALA A 55 -5.24 -7.88 8.11
N VAL A 56 -4.16 -8.27 8.80
CA VAL A 56 -3.46 -9.54 8.58
C VAL A 56 -4.40 -10.74 8.78
N GLN A 57 -5.22 -10.72 9.82
CA GLN A 57 -6.21 -11.77 10.08
C GLN A 57 -7.32 -11.78 9.03
N GLN A 58 -7.93 -10.63 8.72
CA GLN A 58 -9.02 -10.53 7.73
C GLN A 58 -8.57 -10.95 6.32
N LEU A 59 -7.33 -10.62 5.96
CA LEU A 59 -6.74 -11.02 4.69
C LEU A 59 -6.21 -12.46 4.70
N ASN A 60 -6.36 -13.21 5.80
CA ASN A 60 -5.82 -14.56 5.98
C ASN A 60 -4.34 -14.64 5.58
N CYS A 61 -3.53 -13.80 6.23
CA CYS A 61 -2.10 -13.69 6.01
C CYS A 61 -1.32 -14.12 7.24
N LEU A 62 -0.11 -14.63 7.03
CA LEU A 62 0.78 -15.07 8.12
C LEU A 62 1.54 -13.90 8.75
N ASN A 63 1.70 -12.79 8.02
CA ASN A 63 2.43 -11.61 8.46
C ASN A 63 1.98 -10.35 7.71
N ARG A 64 2.50 -9.20 8.14
CA ARG A 64 2.18 -7.88 7.58
C ARG A 64 2.62 -7.73 6.13
N ALA A 65 3.75 -8.32 5.74
CA ALA A 65 4.22 -8.29 4.36
C ALA A 65 3.21 -8.95 3.40
N CYS A 66 2.67 -10.12 3.75
CA CYS A 66 1.59 -10.76 3.00
C CYS A 66 0.35 -9.86 2.88
N ALA A 67 -0.08 -9.26 3.99
CA ALA A 67 -1.26 -8.38 4.00
C ALA A 67 -1.04 -7.15 3.11
N TYR A 68 0.13 -6.52 3.22
CA TYR A 68 0.50 -5.37 2.41
C TYR A 68 0.59 -5.73 0.93
N ARG A 69 1.18 -6.89 0.57
CA ARG A 69 1.20 -7.39 -0.81
C ARG A 69 -0.20 -7.61 -1.38
N LYS A 70 -1.14 -8.13 -0.58
CA LYS A 70 -2.54 -8.28 -1.03
C LYS A 70 -3.21 -6.93 -1.28
N MET A 71 -2.94 -5.93 -0.45
CA MET A 71 -3.44 -4.57 -0.69
C MET A 71 -2.78 -3.95 -1.93
N CYS A 72 -1.47 -4.13 -2.11
CA CYS A 72 -0.71 -3.73 -3.30
C CYS A 72 -1.15 -4.41 -4.61
N ALA A 73 -1.71 -5.62 -4.53
CA ALA A 73 -2.23 -6.33 -5.70
C ALA A 73 -3.53 -5.70 -6.24
N THR A 74 -4.12 -4.75 -5.51
CA THR A 74 -5.18 -3.90 -6.05
C THR A 74 -4.58 -2.78 -6.90
N ASN A 75 -5.33 -2.28 -7.89
CA ASN A 75 -4.87 -1.15 -8.72
C ASN A 75 -4.82 0.19 -7.94
N ASN A 76 -5.20 0.21 -6.66
CA ASN A 76 -5.28 1.40 -5.82
C ASN A 76 -5.02 1.04 -4.35
N LEU A 77 -3.77 1.18 -3.92
CA LEU A 77 -3.32 0.82 -2.57
C LEU A 77 -4.10 1.58 -1.49
N GLU A 78 -4.26 2.88 -1.62
CA GLU A 78 -4.95 3.74 -0.65
C GLU A 78 -6.40 3.32 -0.47
N GLN A 79 -7.08 3.00 -1.57
CA GLN A 79 -8.42 2.45 -1.52
C GLN A 79 -8.44 1.09 -0.81
N ALA A 80 -7.49 0.19 -1.08
CA ALA A 80 -7.39 -1.08 -0.38
C ALA A 80 -7.10 -0.91 1.12
N MET A 81 -6.23 0.04 1.48
CA MET A 81 -5.92 0.37 2.87
C MET A 81 -7.16 0.91 3.59
N SER A 82 -7.97 1.75 2.96
CA SER A 82 -9.20 2.31 3.55
C SER A 82 -10.27 1.28 3.94
N VAL A 83 -10.13 0.02 3.49
CA VAL A 83 -10.99 -1.08 3.94
C VAL A 83 -10.65 -1.49 5.38
N TYR A 84 -9.40 -1.34 5.80
CA TYR A 84 -8.88 -1.85 7.07
C TYR A 84 -8.42 -0.76 8.04
N PHE A 85 -8.14 0.44 7.54
CA PHE A 85 -7.57 1.54 8.31
C PHE A 85 -8.42 2.80 8.17
N THR A 86 -8.48 3.61 9.23
CA THR A 86 -9.03 4.97 9.12
C THR A 86 -8.07 5.88 8.35
N ASN A 87 -8.53 7.06 7.94
CA ASN A 87 -7.68 8.02 7.25
C ASN A 87 -6.48 8.46 8.12
N GLU A 88 -6.68 8.60 9.43
CA GLU A 88 -5.63 8.93 10.38
C GLU A 88 -4.59 7.81 10.48
N GLN A 89 -5.03 6.56 10.51
CA GLN A 89 -4.16 5.39 10.54
C GLN A 89 -3.36 5.23 9.23
N ILE A 90 -3.99 5.46 8.08
CA ILE A 90 -3.31 5.47 6.77
C ILE A 90 -2.24 6.56 6.75
N LYS A 91 -2.58 7.77 7.22
CA LYS A 91 -1.63 8.86 7.33
C LYS A 91 -0.46 8.49 8.23
N GLU A 92 -0.71 7.86 9.37
CA GLU A 92 0.35 7.42 10.27
C GLU A 92 1.27 6.38 9.63
N ILE A 93 0.71 5.44 8.87
CA ILE A 93 1.48 4.45 8.09
C ILE A 93 2.33 5.14 7.02
N HIS A 94 1.80 6.13 6.32
CA HIS A 94 2.53 6.91 5.31
C HIS A 94 3.67 7.72 5.92
N ASP A 95 3.41 8.44 7.01
CA ASP A 95 4.43 9.23 7.72
C ASP A 95 5.55 8.31 8.24
N ALA A 96 5.19 7.13 8.77
CA ALA A 96 6.15 6.12 9.21
C ALA A 96 6.93 5.51 8.04
N ALA A 97 6.30 5.24 6.90
CA ALA A 97 6.95 4.71 5.71
C ALA A 97 8.01 5.70 5.19
N THR A 98 7.67 6.98 5.06
CA THR A 98 8.63 8.03 4.69
C THR A 98 9.81 8.13 5.67
N ALA A 99 9.56 7.96 6.97
CA ALA A 99 10.63 7.97 7.98
C ALA A 99 11.48 6.68 8.03
N CYS A 100 10.99 5.59 7.44
CA CYS A 100 11.64 4.28 7.39
C CYS A 100 12.33 4.02 6.05
N ASP A 101 11.99 4.79 5.02
CA ASP A 101 12.61 4.70 3.71
C ASP A 101 14.08 5.15 3.78
N PRO A 102 15.04 4.25 3.53
CA PRO A 102 16.46 4.58 3.56
C PRO A 102 16.86 5.58 2.45
N GLU A 103 16.09 5.67 1.36
CA GLU A 103 16.37 6.56 0.22
C GLU A 103 15.87 7.99 0.45
N ALA A 104 14.93 8.18 1.38
CA ALA A 104 14.38 9.50 1.70
C ALA A 104 15.42 10.49 2.27
N HIS A 105 16.58 10.01 2.73
CA HIS A 105 17.61 10.80 3.40
C HIS A 105 18.88 11.03 2.57
N HIS A 106 18.78 11.10 1.24
CA HIS A 106 19.86 11.64 0.41
C HIS A 106 19.97 13.17 0.52
N GLU A 107 19.93 13.71 1.74
CA GLU A 107 20.38 15.08 2.02
C GLU A 107 21.90 15.06 2.23
N HIS A 108 22.63 15.28 1.13
CA HIS A 108 23.85 16.08 1.11
C HIS A 108 24.87 15.86 2.25
N ASP A 109 25.49 14.69 2.34
CA ASP A 109 26.86 14.66 2.88
C ASP A 109 27.83 15.11 1.79
N HIS A 110 28.50 16.23 2.13
CA HIS A 110 29.37 17.07 1.31
C HIS A 110 30.61 16.39 0.72
#